data_AF-A0A371QIZ3-F1
#
_entry.id   AF-A0A371QIZ3-F1
#
_cell.length_a   1.000
_cell.length_b   1.000
_cell.length_c   1.000
_cell.angle_alpha   90.00
_cell.angle_beta   90.00
_cell.angle_gamma   90.00
#
_symmetry.space_group_name_H-M   'P 1'
#
loop_
_entity.id
_entity.type
_entity.pdbx_description
1 polymer ?
#
loop_
_entity_poly.entity_id
_entity_poly.type
_entity_poly.pdbx_seq_one_letter_code
_entity_poly.pdbx_strand_id
1 'polypeptide(L)'
;MRQLFTVGIYIATLILIASCTKENPTNFNMETPQSVAVQDSLDSNFSPLKTYINTENSDFKLGTAVSASAFADQGAIFGLVNSNFQEVTVHDMSHGAVVQADGSHDLLSISDLIGVAEEAGISVYGNALISFENQNEAYLNDLIAPETIEVSEPSWELISSADFETDDDSNYEANEGADLSFTADGEGANGEGRALQIVNAEVRENDWDSQFFMTFEPNVEEGDQLRFVMDVRAEQEASFPTQAHDAPTEYLHWDFFGTINATPEWSQHLMEITVSEEQASAGTIAFNLGATATTYYFDNMEVWYYNTETGTELVEKTPEEKEEILSTELENWVSTMVSEASYVDAWDVVSGTIEGGDENSFQLRSDGGFNWYEYLGEDFGVQAFQVAREHAGDGDILFISDYGLDNLDKTHGLINYVEYIENNGAVVDGIGTHMNININSSRQDITEMFELLAATDKIIKISGLNVGLDGISAGAASPEVYEAQSEMYQFVADQYFSIVPESQRYGITIWNPLDSSDNPSGLWTSDYERKRAYAGFAVGLMNGFNSGN
;
A
#
# COMPACT_ATOMS: atom_id res chain seq x y z
N MET A 1 19.29 36.85 -95.72
CA MET A 1 19.13 35.42 -96.02
C MET A 1 20.52 34.79 -96.00
N ARG A 2 20.76 33.91 -95.02
CA ARG A 2 21.87 32.95 -94.88
C ARG A 2 23.31 33.51 -94.77
N GLN A 3 23.95 33.10 -93.67
CA GLN A 3 25.39 33.15 -93.37
C GLN A 3 25.91 34.45 -92.74
N LEU A 4 25.64 34.64 -91.45
CA LEU A 4 26.55 35.28 -90.46
C LEU A 4 26.12 34.92 -89.02
N PHE A 5 25.62 33.68 -88.84
CA PHE A 5 25.17 33.11 -87.56
C PHE A 5 26.16 32.06 -87.04
N THR A 6 27.45 32.20 -87.34
CA THR A 6 28.44 31.13 -87.06
C THR A 6 29.80 31.64 -86.58
N VAL A 7 29.85 32.80 -85.90
CA VAL A 7 31.09 33.28 -85.22
C VAL A 7 30.84 33.77 -83.79
N GLY A 8 29.58 33.75 -83.31
CA GLY A 8 29.22 34.08 -81.92
C GLY A 8 29.08 32.88 -80.97
N ILE A 9 29.32 31.65 -81.44
CA ILE A 9 29.11 30.41 -80.65
C ILE A 9 30.41 29.79 -80.13
N TYR A 10 31.59 30.21 -80.63
CA TYR A 10 32.87 29.58 -80.27
C TYR A 10 33.69 30.28 -79.17
N ILE A 11 33.27 31.47 -78.70
CA ILE A 11 33.94 32.16 -77.57
C ILE A 11 33.17 32.01 -76.25
N ALA A 12 31.91 31.56 -76.29
CA ALA A 12 31.15 31.21 -75.09
C ALA A 12 31.34 29.74 -74.65
N THR A 13 31.97 28.88 -75.46
CA THR A 13 32.20 27.46 -75.14
C THR A 13 33.57 27.16 -74.53
N LEU A 14 34.47 28.14 -74.43
CA LEU A 14 35.80 27.96 -73.85
C LEU A 14 35.94 28.49 -72.40
N ILE A 15 34.86 29.03 -71.83
CA ILE A 15 34.79 29.40 -70.39
C ILE A 15 33.95 28.38 -69.59
N LEU A 16 33.35 27.37 -70.24
CA LEU A 16 32.54 26.33 -69.58
C LEU A 16 33.27 25.00 -69.29
N ILE A 17 34.58 24.91 -69.51
CA ILE A 17 35.40 23.73 -69.15
C ILE A 17 36.49 24.06 -68.11
N ALA A 18 36.40 25.22 -67.46
CA ALA A 18 37.33 25.65 -66.40
C ALA A 18 36.65 25.86 -65.04
N SER A 19 35.53 25.16 -64.77
CA SER A 19 34.88 25.16 -63.45
C SER A 19 34.53 23.75 -62.92
N CYS A 20 35.02 22.70 -63.56
CA CYS A 20 34.92 21.33 -63.05
C CYS A 20 36.30 20.68 -62.94
N THR A 21 37.29 21.40 -62.43
CA THR A 21 38.16 20.74 -61.46
C THR A 21 37.35 20.74 -60.17
N LYS A 22 36.60 19.66 -59.91
CA LYS A 22 36.38 19.27 -58.52
C LYS A 22 37.79 19.10 -57.97
N GLU A 23 38.30 20.12 -57.29
CA GLU A 23 39.19 19.81 -56.19
C GLU A 23 38.43 18.77 -55.40
N ASN A 24 38.93 17.53 -55.36
CA ASN A 24 38.55 16.64 -54.28
C ASN A 24 38.86 17.47 -53.04
N PRO A 25 37.86 17.97 -52.28
CA PRO A 25 38.17 18.29 -50.92
C PRO A 25 38.70 16.96 -50.40
N THR A 26 39.97 16.98 -50.02
CA THR A 26 40.60 16.04 -49.10
C THR A 26 39.60 15.06 -48.53
N ASN A 27 39.82 13.74 -48.69
CA ASN A 27 39.10 12.69 -47.97
C ASN A 27 38.85 13.14 -46.52
N PHE A 28 37.71 13.80 -46.29
CA PHE A 28 37.21 14.08 -44.97
C PHE A 28 36.57 12.76 -44.59
N ASN A 29 37.41 11.84 -44.14
CA ASN A 29 36.96 10.77 -43.28
C ASN A 29 36.54 11.51 -42.00
N MET A 30 35.30 11.99 -41.96
CA MET A 30 34.69 12.33 -40.68
C MET A 30 34.57 10.98 -39.99
N GLU A 31 35.42 10.75 -38.99
CA GLU A 31 35.20 9.65 -38.06
C GLU A 31 33.79 9.83 -37.49
N THR A 32 32.94 8.82 -37.70
CA THR A 32 31.61 8.79 -37.12
C THR A 32 31.77 9.01 -35.61
N PRO A 33 31.02 9.95 -35.00
CA PRO A 33 31.05 10.12 -33.56
C PRO A 33 30.84 8.78 -32.86
N GLN A 34 31.60 8.52 -31.80
CA GLN A 34 31.55 7.23 -31.08
C GLN A 34 30.12 6.90 -30.62
N SER A 35 29.32 7.90 -30.24
CA SER A 35 27.90 7.73 -29.90
C SER A 35 27.08 7.18 -31.06
N VAL A 36 27.23 7.73 -32.27
CA VAL A 36 26.53 7.27 -33.48
C VAL A 36 26.98 5.85 -33.86
N ALA A 37 28.27 5.56 -33.77
CA ALA A 37 28.78 4.22 -34.05
C ALA A 37 28.25 3.15 -33.07
N VAL A 38 28.08 3.50 -31.80
CA VAL A 38 27.46 2.61 -30.79
C VAL A 38 25.97 2.41 -31.12
N GLN A 39 25.26 3.47 -31.47
CA GLN A 39 23.83 3.39 -31.82
C GLN A 39 23.60 2.53 -33.08
N ASP A 40 24.35 2.79 -34.15
CA ASP A 40 24.30 1.98 -35.38
C ASP A 40 24.59 0.50 -35.09
N SER A 41 25.52 0.22 -34.17
CA SER A 41 25.84 -1.14 -33.75
C SER A 41 24.68 -1.79 -32.98
N LEU A 42 24.03 -1.08 -32.05
CA LEU A 42 22.87 -1.61 -31.33
C LEU A 42 21.69 -1.87 -32.28
N ASP A 43 21.44 -0.96 -33.21
CA ASP A 43 20.31 -1.05 -34.13
C ASP A 43 20.50 -2.15 -35.18
N SER A 44 21.74 -2.37 -35.63
CA SER A 44 22.05 -3.41 -36.63
C SER A 44 22.19 -4.80 -36.03
N ASN A 45 22.63 -4.93 -34.78
CA ASN A 45 22.89 -6.22 -34.15
C ASN A 45 21.70 -6.78 -33.38
N PHE A 46 20.74 -5.95 -32.96
CA PHE A 46 19.60 -6.41 -32.18
C PHE A 46 18.26 -6.18 -32.89
N SER A 47 17.44 -7.23 -32.91
CA SER A 47 16.06 -7.24 -33.40
C SER A 47 15.10 -6.79 -32.28
N PRO A 48 13.83 -6.47 -32.58
CA PRO A 48 12.84 -6.16 -31.55
C PRO A 48 12.72 -7.25 -30.48
N LEU A 49 12.51 -6.89 -29.21
CA LEU A 49 12.70 -7.83 -28.09
C LEU A 49 11.83 -9.10 -28.17
N LYS A 50 10.55 -8.94 -28.54
CA LYS A 50 9.61 -10.06 -28.76
C LYS A 50 10.03 -11.05 -29.86
N THR A 51 11.08 -10.78 -30.63
CA THR A 51 11.63 -11.75 -31.58
C THR A 51 12.57 -12.77 -30.93
N TYR A 52 13.02 -12.51 -29.69
CA TYR A 52 13.91 -13.39 -28.93
C TYR A 52 13.18 -14.39 -28.02
N ILE A 53 11.85 -14.33 -27.97
CA ILE A 53 11.01 -15.21 -27.16
C ILE A 53 10.32 -16.24 -28.06
N ASN A 54 10.05 -17.43 -27.53
CA ASN A 54 9.35 -18.49 -28.27
C ASN A 54 7.84 -18.39 -28.06
N THR A 55 7.13 -17.88 -29.06
CA THR A 55 5.67 -17.66 -28.98
C THR A 55 4.82 -18.86 -29.37
N GLU A 56 5.42 -19.95 -29.87
CA GLU A 56 4.67 -21.12 -30.34
C GLU A 56 4.48 -22.21 -29.27
N ASN A 57 5.30 -22.23 -28.20
CA ASN A 57 5.30 -23.28 -27.18
C ASN A 57 5.48 -22.77 -25.74
N SER A 58 5.30 -21.47 -25.48
CA SER A 58 5.44 -20.88 -24.15
C SER A 58 4.35 -19.84 -23.92
N ASP A 59 3.73 -19.89 -22.75
CA ASP A 59 2.78 -18.89 -22.28
C ASP A 59 3.49 -17.64 -21.70
N PHE A 60 4.83 -17.58 -21.82
CA PHE A 60 5.64 -16.46 -21.36
C PHE A 60 5.26 -15.14 -22.05
N LYS A 61 5.00 -14.11 -21.24
CA LYS A 61 4.66 -12.75 -21.65
C LYS A 61 5.84 -11.81 -21.45
N LEU A 62 6.28 -11.17 -22.53
CA LEU A 62 7.19 -10.04 -22.45
C LEU A 62 6.40 -8.73 -22.44
N GLY A 63 6.39 -8.04 -21.30
CA GLY A 63 5.56 -6.87 -21.06
C GLY A 63 6.33 -5.56 -20.84
N THR A 64 5.62 -4.45 -20.85
CA THR A 64 6.13 -3.16 -20.39
C THR A 64 5.02 -2.32 -19.74
N ALA A 65 5.38 -1.43 -18.81
CA ALA A 65 4.41 -0.54 -18.19
C ALA A 65 4.33 0.82 -18.88
N VAL A 66 3.12 1.36 -18.99
CA VAL A 66 2.80 2.68 -19.59
C VAL A 66 1.53 3.23 -18.92
N SER A 67 1.30 4.54 -19.03
CA SER A 67 -0.01 5.10 -18.68
C SER A 67 -1.06 4.75 -19.73
N ALA A 68 -2.32 4.67 -19.32
CA ALA A 68 -3.44 4.34 -20.19
C ALA A 68 -3.59 5.36 -21.32
N SER A 69 -3.49 6.64 -20.97
CA SER A 69 -3.52 7.75 -21.93
C SER A 69 -2.43 7.63 -23.00
N ALA A 70 -1.18 7.40 -22.60
CA ALA A 70 -0.06 7.34 -23.52
C ALA A 70 -0.17 6.15 -24.49
N PHE A 71 -0.72 5.02 -24.04
CA PHE A 71 -0.98 3.87 -24.88
C PHE A 71 -2.17 4.09 -25.82
N ALA A 72 -3.28 4.61 -25.30
CA ALA A 72 -4.52 4.86 -26.05
C ALA A 72 -4.35 5.93 -27.14
N ASP A 73 -3.42 6.88 -26.97
CA ASP A 73 -3.07 7.90 -27.97
C ASP A 73 -2.45 7.32 -29.27
N GLN A 74 -2.07 6.03 -29.26
CA GLN A 74 -1.49 5.31 -30.41
C GLN A 74 -0.26 6.02 -31.03
N GLY A 75 0.51 6.73 -30.19
CA GLY A 75 1.70 7.47 -30.57
C GLY A 75 2.99 6.64 -30.66
N ALA A 76 4.13 7.30 -30.45
CA ALA A 76 5.45 6.66 -30.51
C ALA A 76 5.60 5.54 -29.46
N ILE A 77 5.05 5.74 -28.25
CA ILE A 77 5.08 4.71 -27.20
C ILE A 77 4.28 3.47 -27.60
N PHE A 78 3.09 3.63 -28.17
CA PHE A 78 2.30 2.51 -28.70
C PHE A 78 3.06 1.75 -29.79
N GLY A 79 3.76 2.47 -30.67
CA GLY A 79 4.64 1.87 -31.68
C GLY A 79 5.79 1.07 -31.07
N LEU A 80 6.41 1.59 -30.00
CA LEU A 80 7.46 0.90 -29.25
C LEU A 80 6.94 -0.37 -28.58
N VAL A 81 5.78 -0.29 -27.91
CA VAL A 81 5.10 -1.42 -27.26
C VAL A 81 4.82 -2.51 -28.29
N ASN A 82 4.08 -2.19 -29.35
CA ASN A 82 3.72 -3.15 -30.39
C ASN A 82 4.93 -3.75 -31.11
N SER A 83 6.05 -3.04 -31.20
CA SER A 83 7.24 -3.56 -31.87
C SER A 83 8.01 -4.55 -31.00
N ASN A 84 8.02 -4.37 -29.67
CA ASN A 84 8.94 -5.09 -28.78
C ASN A 84 8.26 -6.00 -27.75
N PHE A 85 6.97 -5.83 -27.47
CA PHE A 85 6.27 -6.48 -26.35
C PHE A 85 5.00 -7.19 -26.82
N GLN A 86 4.43 -8.01 -25.94
CA GLN A 86 3.16 -8.74 -26.13
C GLN A 86 2.13 -8.39 -25.05
N GLU A 87 2.56 -7.73 -23.98
CA GLU A 87 1.72 -7.40 -22.83
C GLU A 87 1.99 -5.95 -22.41
N VAL A 88 0.95 -5.29 -21.89
CA VAL A 88 1.05 -3.97 -21.30
C VAL A 88 0.53 -4.01 -19.86
N THR A 89 1.28 -3.42 -18.94
CA THR A 89 0.85 -3.17 -17.55
C THR A 89 0.48 -1.69 -17.43
N VAL A 90 -0.66 -1.39 -16.78
CA VAL A 90 -1.23 -0.04 -16.79
C VAL A 90 -1.50 0.45 -15.37
N HIS A 91 -0.88 1.56 -14.99
CA HIS A 91 -0.98 2.13 -13.63
C HIS A 91 -2.37 2.69 -13.29
N ASP A 92 -3.12 3.09 -14.32
CA ASP A 92 -4.40 3.79 -14.18
C ASP A 92 -5.57 2.84 -13.85
N MET A 93 -5.29 1.56 -13.56
CA MET A 93 -6.27 0.55 -13.14
C MET A 93 -6.36 0.42 -11.60
N SER A 94 -5.85 1.41 -10.88
CA SER A 94 -5.84 1.46 -9.41
C SER A 94 -7.12 2.09 -8.84
N HIS A 95 -7.42 1.78 -7.57
CA HIS A 95 -8.59 2.29 -6.86
C HIS A 95 -8.70 3.82 -6.91
N GLY A 96 -7.60 4.54 -6.66
CA GLY A 96 -7.53 5.99 -6.70
C GLY A 96 -7.71 6.63 -8.09
N ALA A 97 -7.48 5.87 -9.16
CA ALA A 97 -7.70 6.35 -10.52
C ALA A 97 -9.17 6.18 -10.98
N VAL A 98 -9.85 5.17 -10.45
CA VAL A 98 -11.18 4.76 -10.93
C VAL A 98 -12.30 5.22 -10.01
N VAL A 99 -12.16 5.04 -8.70
CA VAL A 99 -13.23 5.34 -7.74
C VAL A 99 -13.31 6.85 -7.49
N GLN A 100 -14.49 7.41 -7.74
CA GLN A 100 -14.78 8.83 -7.59
C GLN A 100 -15.19 9.15 -6.15
N ALA A 101 -15.25 10.44 -5.81
CA ALA A 101 -15.62 10.90 -4.46
C ALA A 101 -17.03 10.49 -4.02
N ASP A 102 -17.92 10.11 -4.95
CA ASP A 102 -19.27 9.63 -4.66
C ASP A 102 -19.40 8.09 -4.71
N GLY A 103 -18.27 7.38 -4.78
CA GLY A 103 -18.22 5.91 -4.91
C GLY A 103 -18.54 5.37 -6.30
N SER A 104 -18.79 6.24 -7.29
CA SER A 104 -18.94 5.79 -8.68
C SER A 104 -17.59 5.43 -9.32
N HIS A 105 -17.61 4.57 -10.33
CA HIS A 105 -16.40 4.10 -11.03
C HIS A 105 -16.26 4.77 -12.41
N ASP A 106 -15.15 5.49 -12.64
CA ASP A 106 -14.79 6.00 -13.98
C ASP A 106 -13.96 4.97 -14.76
N LEU A 107 -14.67 4.14 -15.52
CA LEU A 107 -14.10 3.04 -16.30
C LEU A 107 -13.80 3.42 -17.76
N LEU A 108 -13.98 4.69 -18.14
CA LEU A 108 -13.85 5.11 -19.55
C LEU A 108 -12.41 4.91 -20.06
N SER A 109 -11.43 5.36 -19.30
CA SER A 109 -10.01 5.23 -19.65
C SER A 109 -9.57 3.77 -19.76
N ILE A 110 -10.09 2.91 -18.90
CA ILE A 110 -9.84 1.46 -18.89
C ILE A 110 -10.46 0.81 -20.12
N SER A 111 -11.71 1.13 -20.41
CA SER A 111 -12.44 0.60 -21.58
C SER A 111 -11.74 0.98 -22.90
N ASP A 112 -11.32 2.24 -23.03
CA ASP A 112 -10.60 2.74 -24.20
C ASP A 112 -9.25 2.02 -24.36
N LEU A 113 -8.50 1.86 -23.27
CA LEU A 113 -7.23 1.12 -23.28
C LEU A 113 -7.44 -0.34 -23.70
N ILE A 114 -8.39 -1.04 -23.08
CA ILE A 114 -8.68 -2.45 -23.38
C ILE A 114 -9.05 -2.60 -24.86
N GLY A 115 -9.90 -1.71 -25.40
CA GLY A 115 -10.24 -1.72 -26.82
C GLY A 115 -9.02 -1.56 -27.73
N VAL A 116 -8.11 -0.64 -27.40
CA VAL A 116 -6.87 -0.44 -28.17
C VAL A 116 -5.93 -1.65 -28.06
N ALA A 117 -5.82 -2.25 -26.87
CA ALA A 117 -5.01 -3.45 -26.64
C ALA A 117 -5.54 -4.67 -27.41
N GLU A 118 -6.86 -4.88 -27.36
CA GLU A 118 -7.56 -5.94 -28.09
C GLU A 118 -7.38 -5.80 -29.60
N GLU A 119 -7.59 -4.60 -30.16
CA GLU A 119 -7.38 -4.32 -31.58
C GLU A 119 -5.92 -4.56 -32.02
N ALA A 120 -4.97 -4.30 -31.13
CA ALA A 120 -3.54 -4.52 -31.36
C ALA A 120 -3.09 -5.97 -31.13
N GLY A 121 -3.90 -6.80 -30.47
CA GLY A 121 -3.54 -8.15 -30.05
C GLY A 121 -2.47 -8.16 -28.95
N ILE A 122 -2.48 -7.16 -28.08
CA ILE A 122 -1.58 -7.01 -26.93
C ILE A 122 -2.36 -7.39 -25.66
N SER A 123 -1.81 -8.31 -24.85
CA SER A 123 -2.41 -8.70 -23.56
C SER A 123 -2.34 -7.54 -22.57
N VAL A 124 -3.24 -7.47 -21.61
CA VAL A 124 -3.23 -6.47 -20.54
C VAL A 124 -3.02 -7.18 -19.21
N TYR A 125 -2.10 -6.66 -18.40
CA TYR A 125 -1.86 -7.14 -17.04
C TYR A 125 -2.36 -6.10 -16.03
N GLY A 126 -3.27 -6.50 -15.17
CA GLY A 126 -3.87 -5.63 -14.17
C GLY A 126 -2.94 -5.44 -12.97
N ASN A 127 -2.54 -4.20 -12.69
CA ASN A 127 -1.69 -3.85 -11.55
C ASN A 127 -2.18 -2.52 -10.94
N ALA A 128 -2.74 -2.50 -9.73
CA ALA A 128 -3.19 -3.63 -8.91
C ALA A 128 -4.57 -3.30 -8.32
N LEU A 129 -5.34 -4.33 -7.94
CA LEU A 129 -6.66 -4.14 -7.34
C LEU A 129 -6.53 -3.51 -5.96
N ILE A 130 -5.76 -4.13 -5.06
CA ILE A 130 -5.46 -3.61 -3.73
C ILE A 130 -3.97 -3.29 -3.64
N SER A 131 -3.64 -2.09 -3.17
CA SER A 131 -2.25 -1.67 -2.93
C SER A 131 -2.17 -0.66 -1.79
N PHE A 132 -0.98 -0.51 -1.20
CA PHE A 132 -0.68 0.53 -0.22
C PHE A 132 -0.61 1.94 -0.84
N GLU A 133 -0.44 2.04 -2.16
CA GLU A 133 -0.42 3.32 -2.89
C GLU A 133 -1.61 3.45 -3.84
N ASN A 134 -1.90 4.70 -4.21
CA ASN A 134 -2.90 5.06 -5.22
C ASN A 134 -4.30 4.52 -4.92
N GLN A 135 -4.70 4.53 -3.65
CA GLN A 135 -6.09 4.33 -3.21
C GLN A 135 -6.79 5.69 -3.13
N ASN A 136 -8.12 5.75 -3.38
CA ASN A 136 -8.89 6.96 -3.07
C ASN A 136 -9.10 7.08 -1.55
N GLU A 137 -8.07 7.56 -0.85
CA GLU A 137 -8.07 7.70 0.61
C GLU A 137 -9.18 8.61 1.11
N ALA A 138 -9.50 9.68 0.36
CA ALA A 138 -10.54 10.62 0.75
C ALA A 138 -11.92 9.94 0.77
N TYR A 139 -12.22 9.13 -0.24
CA TYR A 139 -13.46 8.36 -0.30
C TYR A 139 -13.52 7.28 0.79
N LEU A 140 -12.45 6.47 0.92
CA LEU A 140 -12.42 5.38 1.91
C LEU A 140 -12.55 5.89 3.34
N ASN A 141 -11.89 7.01 3.66
CA ASN A 141 -12.03 7.64 4.98
C ASN A 141 -13.41 8.26 5.20
N ASP A 142 -14.08 8.77 4.15
CA ASP A 142 -15.44 9.31 4.25
C ASP A 142 -16.47 8.21 4.54
N LEU A 143 -16.29 7.01 3.98
CA LEU A 143 -17.17 5.85 4.26
C LEU A 143 -17.21 5.49 5.74
N ILE A 144 -16.08 5.62 6.44
CA ILE A 144 -15.94 5.27 7.85
C ILE A 144 -16.00 6.49 8.78
N ALA A 145 -16.30 7.67 8.24
CA ALA A 145 -16.41 8.89 9.02
C ALA A 145 -17.61 8.86 9.98
N PRO A 146 -17.58 9.67 11.06
CA PRO A 146 -18.67 9.74 12.03
C PRO A 146 -19.98 10.14 11.38
N GLU A 147 -21.07 9.54 11.83
CA GLU A 147 -22.42 9.86 11.34
C GLU A 147 -23.05 10.99 12.14
N THR A 148 -23.72 11.90 11.43
CA THR A 148 -24.52 12.93 12.10
C THR A 148 -25.94 12.42 12.34
N ILE A 149 -26.34 12.27 13.59
CA ILE A 149 -27.72 11.91 13.98
C ILE A 149 -28.48 13.12 14.53
N GLU A 150 -29.79 13.17 14.29
CA GLU A 150 -30.69 14.21 14.82
C GLU A 150 -31.28 13.75 16.17
N VAL A 151 -30.92 14.45 17.25
CA VAL A 151 -31.42 14.20 18.61
C VAL A 151 -32.70 15.01 18.81
N SER A 152 -33.85 14.32 18.75
CA SER A 152 -35.19 14.93 18.80
C SER A 152 -35.87 14.90 20.17
N GLU A 153 -35.30 14.18 21.13
CA GLU A 153 -35.79 14.08 22.52
C GLU A 153 -34.59 14.10 23.49
N PRO A 154 -34.77 14.59 24.75
CA PRO A 154 -33.72 14.56 25.76
C PRO A 154 -33.12 13.16 25.94
N SER A 155 -31.80 13.06 25.85
CA SER A 155 -31.06 11.80 25.87
C SER A 155 -29.86 11.88 26.82
N TRP A 156 -29.30 10.71 27.13
CA TRP A 156 -28.00 10.62 27.78
C TRP A 156 -26.92 10.72 26.70
N GLU A 157 -25.99 11.64 26.88
CA GLU A 157 -24.83 11.88 26.02
C GLU A 157 -23.56 11.43 26.76
N LEU A 158 -22.73 10.62 26.12
CA LEU A 158 -21.46 10.17 26.71
C LEU A 158 -20.46 11.32 26.68
N ILE A 159 -19.95 11.72 27.85
CA ILE A 159 -19.05 12.88 27.98
C ILE A 159 -17.62 12.50 28.41
N SER A 160 -17.40 11.27 28.86
CA SER A 160 -16.07 10.71 29.11
C SER A 160 -16.16 9.19 29.23
N SER A 161 -15.21 8.47 28.65
CA SER A 161 -15.13 7.01 28.73
C SER A 161 -13.68 6.54 28.91
N ALA A 162 -13.50 5.43 29.60
CA ALA A 162 -12.25 4.69 29.68
C ALA A 162 -12.54 3.19 29.69
N ASP A 163 -12.34 2.54 28.55
CA ASP A 163 -12.39 1.07 28.38
C ASP A 163 -11.05 0.40 28.70
N PHE A 164 -9.98 1.20 28.75
CA PHE A 164 -8.61 0.79 29.00
C PHE A 164 -8.00 -0.13 27.94
N GLU A 165 -8.54 -0.26 26.73
CA GLU A 165 -7.98 -1.16 25.70
C GLU A 165 -6.75 -0.59 24.99
N THR A 166 -6.52 0.72 25.13
CA THR A 166 -5.37 1.45 24.57
C THR A 166 -4.62 2.21 25.65
N ASP A 167 -3.36 2.59 25.41
CA ASP A 167 -2.52 3.34 26.35
C ASP A 167 -2.93 4.82 26.51
N ASP A 168 -4.15 5.19 26.10
CA ASP A 168 -4.69 6.53 26.26
C ASP A 168 -5.04 6.81 27.74
N ASP A 169 -4.27 7.71 28.35
CA ASP A 169 -4.44 8.19 29.73
C ASP A 169 -4.96 9.63 29.80
N SER A 170 -5.59 10.13 28.73
CA SER A 170 -6.00 11.53 28.60
C SER A 170 -7.04 12.01 29.63
N ASN A 171 -7.83 11.09 30.20
CA ASN A 171 -8.95 11.41 31.10
C ASN A 171 -8.88 10.73 32.47
N TYR A 172 -7.74 10.17 32.88
CA TYR A 172 -7.60 9.63 34.23
C TYR A 172 -6.18 9.74 34.78
N GLU A 173 -6.06 9.81 36.09
CA GLU A 173 -4.78 9.77 36.79
C GLU A 173 -4.94 9.31 38.24
N ALA A 174 -3.83 9.22 38.99
CA ALA A 174 -3.85 8.84 40.39
C ALA A 174 -2.78 9.57 41.20
N ASN A 175 -2.98 9.61 42.52
CA ASN A 175 -1.98 10.15 43.43
C ASN A 175 -0.91 9.11 43.81
N GLU A 176 0.14 9.56 44.53
CA GLU A 176 1.28 8.71 44.92
C GLU A 176 0.91 7.46 45.75
N GLY A 177 -0.31 7.36 46.28
CA GLY A 177 -0.74 6.21 47.07
C GLY A 177 -1.47 5.12 46.28
N ALA A 178 -1.71 5.33 44.99
CA ALA A 178 -2.42 4.42 44.09
C ALA A 178 -1.53 4.10 42.87
N ASP A 179 -0.94 2.90 42.86
CA ASP A 179 -0.05 2.47 41.78
C ASP A 179 -0.85 1.89 40.62
N LEU A 180 -0.80 2.54 39.44
CA LEU A 180 -1.51 2.14 38.23
C LEU A 180 -0.70 1.17 37.36
N SER A 181 -1.40 0.18 36.81
CA SER A 181 -0.90 -0.80 35.85
C SER A 181 -2.08 -1.39 35.08
N PHE A 182 -1.83 -2.20 34.05
CA PHE A 182 -2.88 -2.91 33.32
C PHE A 182 -2.75 -4.43 33.51
N THR A 183 -3.87 -5.14 33.41
CA THR A 183 -3.89 -6.60 33.35
C THR A 183 -3.36 -7.11 32.00
N ALA A 184 -3.20 -8.42 31.87
CA ALA A 184 -3.02 -9.00 30.54
C ALA A 184 -4.32 -8.90 29.73
N ASP A 185 -4.18 -8.98 28.41
CA ASP A 185 -5.32 -9.13 27.50
C ASP A 185 -6.11 -10.42 27.80
N GLY A 186 -7.44 -10.35 27.76
CA GLY A 186 -8.38 -11.38 28.19
C GLY A 186 -8.62 -11.46 29.70
N GLU A 187 -8.08 -10.54 30.50
CA GLU A 187 -8.30 -10.46 31.96
C GLU A 187 -9.22 -9.29 32.39
N GLY A 188 -9.72 -8.51 31.44
CA GLY A 188 -10.73 -7.49 31.67
C GLY A 188 -12.10 -8.06 32.08
N ALA A 189 -13.07 -7.17 32.23
CA ALA A 189 -14.45 -7.54 32.47
C ALA A 189 -14.97 -8.46 31.36
N ASN A 190 -15.82 -9.42 31.72
CA ASN A 190 -16.32 -10.47 30.82
C ASN A 190 -15.25 -11.43 30.22
N GLY A 191 -13.98 -11.28 30.57
CA GLY A 191 -12.88 -12.08 30.02
C GLY A 191 -12.42 -11.63 28.64
N GLU A 192 -12.67 -10.37 28.32
CA GLU A 192 -12.26 -9.69 27.09
C GLU A 192 -11.29 -8.56 27.49
N GLY A 193 -10.34 -8.22 26.61
CA GLY A 193 -9.53 -7.02 26.76
C GLY A 193 -8.69 -6.92 28.04
N ARG A 194 -8.28 -5.70 28.38
CA ARG A 194 -7.43 -5.40 29.55
C ARG A 194 -8.12 -4.40 30.50
N ALA A 195 -7.95 -4.58 31.80
CA ALA A 195 -8.50 -3.68 32.82
C ALA A 195 -7.43 -2.83 33.50
N LEU A 196 -7.84 -1.67 34.03
CA LEU A 196 -6.98 -0.85 34.89
C LEU A 196 -6.84 -1.48 36.27
N GLN A 197 -5.60 -1.83 36.63
CA GLN A 197 -5.23 -2.37 37.93
C GLN A 197 -4.63 -1.27 38.82
N ILE A 198 -5.21 -1.07 40.01
CA ILE A 198 -4.76 -0.09 40.99
C ILE A 198 -4.41 -0.77 42.32
N VAL A 199 -3.16 -0.65 42.74
CA VAL A 199 -2.68 -1.27 43.99
C VAL A 199 -2.69 -0.26 45.14
N ASN A 200 -3.48 -0.55 46.18
CA ASN A 200 -3.31 0.07 47.50
C ASN A 200 -2.64 -0.93 48.45
N ALA A 201 -1.32 -0.79 48.65
CA ALA A 201 -0.50 -1.80 49.33
C ALA A 201 -0.76 -1.94 50.84
N GLU A 202 -1.33 -0.92 51.48
CA GLU A 202 -1.61 -0.91 52.92
C GLU A 202 -2.84 -0.06 53.25
N VAL A 203 -3.46 -0.32 54.40
CA VAL A 203 -4.54 0.54 54.89
C VAL A 203 -3.93 1.90 55.24
N ARG A 204 -4.45 2.96 54.62
CA ARG A 204 -3.95 4.32 54.76
C ARG A 204 -4.55 5.02 55.99
N GLU A 205 -3.93 6.11 56.44
CA GLU A 205 -4.47 6.91 57.55
C GLU A 205 -5.77 7.58 57.14
N ASN A 206 -5.81 8.13 55.92
CA ASN A 206 -7.02 8.62 55.28
C ASN A 206 -7.27 7.84 53.99
N ASP A 207 -8.53 7.58 53.67
CA ASP A 207 -8.89 6.81 52.47
C ASP A 207 -8.49 7.51 51.16
N TRP A 208 -8.46 8.85 51.12
CA TRP A 208 -7.97 9.64 49.98
C TRP A 208 -6.44 9.65 49.84
N ASP A 209 -5.67 9.09 50.79
CA ASP A 209 -4.21 8.99 50.64
C ASP A 209 -3.82 7.96 49.55
N SER A 210 -4.78 7.16 49.06
CA SER A 210 -4.71 6.37 47.83
C SER A 210 -5.94 6.72 47.00
N GLN A 211 -5.76 7.50 45.93
CA GLN A 211 -6.87 8.09 45.18
C GLN A 211 -6.65 7.97 43.67
N PHE A 212 -7.73 7.59 42.98
CA PHE A 212 -7.82 7.51 41.53
C PHE A 212 -8.81 8.58 41.04
N PHE A 213 -8.55 9.18 39.89
CA PHE A 213 -9.34 10.27 39.32
C PHE A 213 -9.73 9.94 37.89
N MET A 214 -10.99 10.20 37.53
CA MET A 214 -11.47 10.23 36.15
C MET A 214 -12.04 11.61 35.86
N THR A 215 -11.55 12.27 34.80
CA THR A 215 -11.98 13.59 34.37
C THR A 215 -13.04 13.49 33.27
N PHE A 216 -13.87 14.53 33.16
CA PHE A 216 -14.87 14.68 32.12
C PHE A 216 -15.09 16.16 31.82
N GLU A 217 -15.51 16.47 30.60
CA GLU A 217 -15.90 17.82 30.20
C GLU A 217 -17.25 17.79 29.48
N PRO A 218 -18.10 18.82 29.62
CA PRO A 218 -17.88 20.03 30.41
C PRO A 218 -18.03 19.80 31.93
N ASN A 219 -17.46 20.70 32.75
CA ASN A 219 -17.75 20.73 34.18
C ASN A 219 -19.25 20.97 34.41
N VAL A 220 -19.81 20.32 35.44
CA VAL A 220 -21.25 20.36 35.70
C VAL A 220 -21.72 21.58 36.50
N GLU A 221 -22.94 22.01 36.27
CA GLU A 221 -23.67 23.03 37.03
C GLU A 221 -24.72 22.41 37.97
N GLU A 222 -25.23 23.20 38.93
CA GLU A 222 -26.31 22.77 39.82
C GLU A 222 -27.56 22.38 39.00
N GLY A 223 -28.08 21.17 39.24
CA GLY A 223 -29.28 20.66 38.58
C GLY A 223 -29.01 19.79 37.35
N ASP A 224 -27.77 19.75 36.85
CA ASP A 224 -27.36 18.79 35.83
C ASP A 224 -27.59 17.35 36.32
N GLN A 225 -27.86 16.43 35.39
CA GLN A 225 -28.00 15.02 35.72
C GLN A 225 -26.86 14.23 35.07
N LEU A 226 -26.21 13.41 35.88
CA LEU A 226 -25.15 12.52 35.43
C LEU A 226 -25.55 11.06 35.67
N ARG A 227 -25.12 10.18 34.77
CA ARG A 227 -25.10 8.74 34.95
C ARG A 227 -23.65 8.29 34.87
N PHE A 228 -23.23 7.49 35.83
CA PHE A 228 -21.90 6.89 35.84
C PHE A 228 -22.03 5.36 35.84
N VAL A 229 -21.36 4.71 34.89
CA VAL A 229 -21.31 3.26 34.72
C VAL A 229 -19.86 2.81 34.85
N MET A 230 -19.63 1.67 35.49
CA MET A 230 -18.32 1.02 35.55
C MET A 230 -18.44 -0.45 35.93
N ASP A 231 -17.52 -1.26 35.44
CA ASP A 231 -17.24 -2.58 36.00
C ASP A 231 -16.12 -2.48 37.04
N VAL A 232 -16.29 -3.14 38.18
CA VAL A 232 -15.25 -3.18 39.23
C VAL A 232 -15.17 -4.54 39.91
N ARG A 233 -13.94 -4.90 40.29
CA ARG A 233 -13.66 -5.93 41.29
C ARG A 233 -12.46 -5.55 42.16
N ALA A 234 -12.26 -6.27 43.25
CA ALA A 234 -11.10 -6.13 44.11
C ALA A 234 -10.69 -7.48 44.70
N GLU A 235 -9.39 -7.74 44.89
CA GLU A 235 -8.93 -9.04 45.41
C GLU A 235 -9.49 -9.36 46.82
N GLN A 236 -9.75 -8.33 47.61
CA GLN A 236 -10.46 -8.41 48.88
C GLN A 236 -11.71 -7.54 48.81
N GLU A 237 -12.79 -8.00 49.45
CA GLU A 237 -14.01 -7.19 49.59
C GLU A 237 -13.67 -5.80 50.15
N ALA A 238 -14.02 -4.77 49.40
CA ALA A 238 -13.66 -3.39 49.69
C ALA A 238 -14.86 -2.47 49.46
N SER A 239 -14.89 -1.37 50.20
CA SER A 239 -15.88 -0.31 50.04
C SER A 239 -15.16 1.04 50.03
N PHE A 240 -15.46 1.87 49.05
CA PHE A 240 -14.80 3.15 48.81
C PHE A 240 -15.81 4.22 48.37
N PRO A 241 -15.74 5.43 48.93
CA PRO A 241 -16.57 6.55 48.49
C PRO A 241 -16.01 7.22 47.24
N THR A 242 -16.88 7.98 46.57
CA THR A 242 -16.52 8.90 45.50
C THR A 242 -16.65 10.35 45.97
N GLN A 243 -15.78 11.23 45.47
CA GLN A 243 -15.79 12.67 45.77
C GLN A 243 -15.88 13.48 44.49
N ALA A 244 -16.48 14.66 44.60
CA ALA A 244 -16.58 15.63 43.51
C ALA A 244 -15.38 16.56 43.57
N HIS A 245 -14.70 16.73 42.44
CA HIS A 245 -13.51 17.55 42.29
C HIS A 245 -13.65 18.46 41.06
N ASP A 246 -13.12 19.69 41.12
CA ASP A 246 -13.09 20.62 39.97
C ASP A 246 -12.14 20.08 38.90
N ALA A 247 -10.91 19.79 39.33
CA ALA A 247 -9.88 19.04 38.61
C ALA A 247 -9.27 17.99 39.56
N PRO A 248 -8.46 17.04 39.09
CA PRO A 248 -7.78 16.08 39.97
C PRO A 248 -7.09 16.76 41.14
N THR A 249 -7.26 16.21 42.34
CA THR A 249 -6.81 16.77 43.63
C THR A 249 -7.48 18.08 44.11
N GLU A 250 -8.35 18.73 43.31
CA GLU A 250 -9.09 19.94 43.68
C GLU A 250 -10.48 19.63 44.26
N TYR A 251 -10.52 19.23 45.52
CA TYR A 251 -11.72 18.78 46.24
C TYR A 251 -12.86 19.83 46.29
N LEU A 252 -14.10 19.40 46.00
CA LEU A 252 -15.34 20.18 46.14
C LEU A 252 -16.28 19.57 47.20
N HIS A 253 -16.69 18.32 47.02
CA HIS A 253 -17.67 17.65 47.89
C HIS A 253 -17.28 16.20 48.19
N TRP A 254 -17.61 15.75 49.40
CA TRP A 254 -17.22 14.44 49.93
C TRP A 254 -17.99 13.26 49.33
N ASP A 255 -19.09 13.55 48.62
CA ASP A 255 -19.96 12.58 47.98
C ASP A 255 -20.23 13.02 46.55
N PHE A 256 -20.03 12.15 45.56
CA PHE A 256 -20.44 12.44 44.20
C PHE A 256 -21.42 11.40 43.68
N PHE A 257 -20.97 10.15 43.56
CA PHE A 257 -21.76 8.99 43.17
C PHE A 257 -21.94 7.99 44.33
N GLY A 258 -21.81 8.43 45.58
CA GLY A 258 -21.97 7.58 46.74
C GLY A 258 -20.79 6.66 46.99
N THR A 259 -21.08 5.55 47.67
CA THR A 259 -20.12 4.51 48.05
C THR A 259 -20.28 3.29 47.16
N ILE A 260 -19.16 2.85 46.57
CA ILE A 260 -19.07 1.66 45.74
C ILE A 260 -18.56 0.48 46.58
N ASN A 261 -18.99 -0.73 46.26
CA ASN A 261 -18.53 -1.95 46.91
C ASN A 261 -17.97 -2.89 45.85
N ALA A 262 -16.73 -3.33 46.02
CA ALA A 262 -16.08 -4.27 45.14
C ALA A 262 -15.92 -5.63 45.82
N THR A 263 -16.08 -6.71 45.06
CA THR A 263 -15.85 -8.08 45.50
C THR A 263 -14.76 -8.73 44.64
N PRO A 264 -14.28 -9.95 44.96
CA PRO A 264 -13.37 -10.68 44.08
C PRO A 264 -13.91 -10.97 42.67
N GLU A 265 -15.22 -10.90 42.47
CA GLU A 265 -15.87 -11.07 41.18
C GLU A 265 -16.21 -9.70 40.56
N TRP A 266 -16.11 -9.60 39.23
CA TRP A 266 -16.56 -8.45 38.46
C TRP A 266 -18.04 -8.16 38.70
N SER A 267 -18.36 -6.88 38.92
CA SER A 267 -19.73 -6.40 39.00
C SER A 267 -19.86 -5.01 38.38
N GLN A 268 -20.91 -4.84 37.58
CA GLN A 268 -21.28 -3.56 37.01
C GLN A 268 -22.03 -2.70 38.04
N HIS A 269 -21.62 -1.45 38.16
CA HIS A 269 -22.27 -0.41 38.94
C HIS A 269 -22.84 0.66 38.00
N LEU A 270 -24.09 1.06 38.23
CA LEU A 270 -24.75 2.16 37.56
C LEU A 270 -25.32 3.10 38.63
N MET A 271 -24.87 4.35 38.61
CA MET A 271 -25.34 5.40 39.50
C MET A 271 -25.89 6.57 38.68
N GLU A 272 -26.98 7.17 39.15
CA GLU A 272 -27.52 8.41 38.58
C GLU A 272 -27.66 9.45 39.69
N ILE A 273 -27.26 10.69 39.39
CA ILE A 273 -27.32 11.80 40.33
C ILE A 273 -27.93 13.03 39.68
N THR A 274 -28.40 13.94 40.53
CA THR A 274 -28.64 15.34 40.18
C THR A 274 -27.63 16.16 40.94
N VAL A 275 -26.82 16.94 40.23
CA VAL A 275 -25.71 17.72 40.76
C VAL A 275 -26.24 18.76 41.74
N SER A 276 -25.70 18.78 42.96
CA SER A 276 -26.05 19.75 44.00
C SER A 276 -25.23 21.04 43.87
N GLU A 277 -25.64 22.10 44.56
CA GLU A 277 -24.87 23.36 44.64
C GLU A 277 -23.44 23.14 45.16
N GLU A 278 -23.22 22.14 46.02
CA GLU A 278 -21.91 21.82 46.60
C GLU A 278 -21.00 21.02 45.65
N GLN A 279 -21.59 20.41 44.62
CA GLN A 279 -20.91 19.63 43.57
C GLN A 279 -20.73 20.45 42.28
N ALA A 280 -21.33 21.63 42.18
CA ALA A 280 -21.20 22.49 41.02
C ALA A 280 -19.73 22.84 40.73
N SER A 281 -19.42 22.98 39.44
CA SER A 281 -18.08 23.06 38.85
C SER A 281 -17.27 21.76 38.87
N ALA A 282 -17.81 20.61 39.28
CA ALA A 282 -17.06 19.37 39.21
C ALA A 282 -16.78 18.96 37.75
N GLY A 283 -15.53 18.63 37.46
CA GLY A 283 -15.07 18.01 36.21
C GLY A 283 -14.31 16.71 36.45
N THR A 284 -14.35 16.18 37.68
CA THR A 284 -13.57 15.00 38.08
C THR A 284 -14.29 14.17 39.14
N ILE A 285 -14.33 12.85 38.93
CA ILE A 285 -14.70 11.85 39.93
C ILE A 285 -13.42 11.38 40.62
N ALA A 286 -13.36 11.51 41.95
CA ALA A 286 -12.25 10.95 42.74
C ALA A 286 -12.71 9.72 43.52
N PHE A 287 -11.96 8.63 43.48
CA PHE A 287 -12.23 7.37 44.16
C PHE A 287 -11.25 7.17 45.32
N ASN A 288 -11.75 7.07 46.56
CA ASN A 288 -10.89 6.97 47.75
C ASN A 288 -10.61 5.50 48.11
N LEU A 289 -9.48 4.97 47.65
CA LEU A 289 -9.15 3.55 47.69
C LEU A 289 -8.37 3.10 48.93
N GLY A 290 -7.96 4.04 49.80
CA GLY A 290 -7.03 3.81 50.91
C GLY A 290 -7.57 3.00 52.08
N ALA A 291 -8.89 2.80 52.19
CA ALA A 291 -9.52 2.14 53.34
C ALA A 291 -9.23 0.63 53.41
N THR A 292 -8.95 -0.02 52.28
CA THR A 292 -8.68 -1.46 52.19
C THR A 292 -7.35 -1.71 51.46
N ALA A 293 -6.46 -2.47 52.09
CA ALA A 293 -5.22 -2.91 51.45
C ALA A 293 -5.51 -4.04 50.45
N THR A 294 -5.68 -3.69 49.18
CA THR A 294 -6.05 -4.62 48.11
C THR A 294 -5.66 -4.06 46.73
N THR A 295 -5.81 -4.90 45.72
CA THR A 295 -5.72 -4.50 44.32
C THR A 295 -7.14 -4.35 43.78
N TYR A 296 -7.45 -3.17 43.27
CA TYR A 296 -8.71 -2.84 42.61
C TYR A 296 -8.52 -2.99 41.09
N TYR A 297 -9.60 -3.36 40.42
CA TYR A 297 -9.67 -3.45 38.97
C TYR A 297 -10.89 -2.68 38.50
N PHE A 298 -10.68 -1.76 37.57
CA PHE A 298 -11.71 -0.95 36.94
C PHE A 298 -11.73 -1.23 35.45
N ASP A 299 -12.93 -1.24 34.88
CA ASP A 299 -13.14 -1.49 33.46
C ASP A 299 -14.43 -0.80 33.00
N ASN A 300 -14.55 -0.55 31.69
CA ASN A 300 -15.73 0.02 31.04
C ASN A 300 -16.34 1.23 31.78
N MET A 301 -15.50 2.22 32.11
CA MET A 301 -15.94 3.39 32.85
C MET A 301 -16.56 4.42 31.91
N GLU A 302 -17.78 4.88 32.20
CA GLU A 302 -18.51 5.83 31.36
C GLU A 302 -19.22 6.89 32.20
N VAL A 303 -19.02 8.16 31.88
CA VAL A 303 -19.76 9.29 32.43
C VAL A 303 -20.69 9.83 31.35
N TRP A 304 -21.98 9.83 31.64
CA TRP A 304 -23.03 10.33 30.75
C TRP A 304 -23.68 11.57 31.35
N TYR A 305 -23.92 12.57 30.52
CA TYR A 305 -24.65 13.79 30.83
C TYR A 305 -26.08 13.72 30.27
N TYR A 306 -27.08 14.15 31.03
CA TYR A 306 -28.45 14.20 30.52
C TYR A 306 -28.69 15.49 29.74
N ASN A 307 -28.57 15.41 28.42
CA ASN A 307 -28.78 16.54 27.54
C ASN A 307 -30.29 16.80 27.36
N THR A 308 -30.71 18.03 27.67
CA THR A 308 -32.11 18.47 27.50
C THR A 308 -32.34 19.29 26.24
N GLU A 309 -31.28 19.61 25.49
CA GLU A 309 -31.31 20.34 24.23
C GLU A 309 -31.48 19.37 23.04
N THR A 310 -32.22 19.80 22.01
CA THR A 310 -32.36 19.06 20.75
C THR A 310 -31.35 19.58 19.72
N GLY A 311 -30.61 18.71 19.03
CA GLY A 311 -29.53 19.08 18.13
C GLY A 311 -29.03 17.94 17.24
N THR A 312 -27.84 18.09 16.67
CA THR A 312 -27.15 17.06 15.88
C THR A 312 -25.94 16.55 16.63
N GLU A 313 -25.79 15.24 16.73
CA GLU A 313 -24.66 14.57 17.38
C GLU A 313 -23.82 13.83 16.33
N LEU A 314 -22.49 13.83 16.51
CA LEU A 314 -21.58 12.99 15.72
C LEU A 314 -21.37 11.68 16.48
N VAL A 315 -21.75 10.57 15.86
CA VAL A 315 -21.55 9.23 16.39
C VAL A 315 -20.42 8.57 15.60
N GLU A 316 -19.35 8.24 16.32
CA GLU A 316 -18.26 7.43 15.77
C GLU A 316 -18.78 6.04 15.39
N LYS A 317 -18.38 5.54 14.22
CA LYS A 317 -18.66 4.16 13.83
C LYS A 317 -17.83 3.19 14.67
N THR A 318 -18.44 2.10 15.10
CA THR A 318 -17.71 1.05 15.83
C THR A 318 -16.69 0.36 14.91
N PRO A 319 -15.66 -0.32 15.47
CA PRO A 319 -14.75 -1.13 14.68
C PRO A 319 -15.47 -2.13 13.75
N GLU A 320 -16.53 -2.78 14.22
CA GLU A 320 -17.31 -3.75 13.45
C GLU A 320 -18.08 -3.10 12.30
N GLU A 321 -18.64 -1.89 12.51
CA GLU A 321 -19.29 -1.13 11.45
C GLU A 321 -18.29 -0.71 10.37
N LYS A 322 -17.09 -0.28 10.78
CA LYS A 322 -16.01 0.08 9.85
C LYS A 322 -15.53 -1.13 9.06
N GLU A 323 -15.37 -2.28 9.71
CA GLU A 323 -15.02 -3.55 9.08
C GLU A 323 -16.08 -3.95 8.04
N GLU A 324 -17.38 -3.94 8.39
CA GLU A 324 -18.46 -4.31 7.47
C GLU A 324 -18.53 -3.38 6.25
N ILE A 325 -18.40 -2.07 6.46
CA ILE A 325 -18.43 -1.06 5.39
C ILE A 325 -17.25 -1.25 4.43
N LEU A 326 -16.04 -1.38 4.97
CA LEU A 326 -14.84 -1.52 4.15
C LEU A 326 -14.75 -2.89 3.48
N SER A 327 -15.20 -3.96 4.15
CA SER A 327 -15.32 -5.29 3.55
C SER A 327 -16.27 -5.27 2.35
N THR A 328 -17.40 -4.57 2.48
CA THR A 328 -18.36 -4.38 1.37
C THR A 328 -17.76 -3.56 0.23
N GLU A 329 -17.03 -2.49 0.54
CA GLU A 329 -16.37 -1.67 -0.48
C GLU A 329 -15.27 -2.45 -1.21
N LEU A 330 -14.45 -3.24 -0.49
CA LEU A 330 -13.44 -4.11 -1.08
C LEU A 330 -14.08 -5.09 -2.07
N GLU A 331 -15.19 -5.74 -1.67
CA GLU A 331 -15.94 -6.64 -2.55
C GLU A 331 -16.45 -5.92 -3.79
N ASN A 332 -17.09 -4.75 -3.62
CA ASN A 332 -17.63 -3.95 -4.71
C ASN A 332 -16.55 -3.51 -5.71
N TRP A 333 -15.42 -3.02 -5.21
CA TRP A 333 -14.30 -2.58 -6.03
C TRP A 333 -13.67 -3.74 -6.81
N VAL A 334 -13.27 -4.81 -6.12
CA VAL A 334 -12.60 -5.98 -6.72
C VAL A 334 -13.50 -6.64 -7.75
N SER A 335 -14.77 -6.89 -7.40
CA SER A 335 -15.73 -7.52 -8.31
C SER A 335 -16.01 -6.66 -9.54
N THR A 336 -16.16 -5.34 -9.39
CA THR A 336 -16.40 -4.41 -10.50
C THR A 336 -15.22 -4.42 -11.47
N MET A 337 -14.00 -4.28 -10.98
CA MET A 337 -12.81 -4.22 -11.83
C MET A 337 -12.59 -5.52 -12.60
N VAL A 338 -12.66 -6.67 -11.92
CA VAL A 338 -12.46 -7.97 -12.58
C VAL A 338 -13.57 -8.24 -13.60
N SER A 339 -14.82 -7.84 -13.32
CA SER A 339 -15.94 -8.08 -14.23
C SER A 339 -15.93 -7.17 -15.46
N GLU A 340 -15.63 -5.87 -15.29
CA GLU A 340 -15.70 -4.88 -16.36
C GLU A 340 -14.45 -4.91 -17.26
N ALA A 341 -13.32 -5.40 -16.75
CA ALA A 341 -12.08 -5.55 -17.49
C ALA A 341 -11.84 -7.00 -17.96
N SER A 342 -12.86 -7.65 -18.53
CA SER A 342 -12.85 -9.07 -18.91
C SER A 342 -11.80 -9.48 -19.97
N TYR A 343 -11.05 -8.53 -20.53
CA TYR A 343 -9.91 -8.80 -21.43
C TYR A 343 -8.59 -9.01 -20.65
N VAL A 344 -8.56 -8.65 -19.37
CA VAL A 344 -7.41 -8.82 -18.49
C VAL A 344 -7.49 -10.21 -17.87
N ASP A 345 -6.56 -11.08 -18.25
CA ASP A 345 -6.49 -12.49 -17.84
C ASP A 345 -5.48 -12.74 -16.70
N ALA A 346 -4.81 -11.69 -16.23
CA ALA A 346 -3.89 -11.76 -15.10
C ALA A 346 -3.88 -10.47 -14.27
N TRP A 347 -3.97 -10.62 -12.95
CA TRP A 347 -4.10 -9.51 -12.00
C TRP A 347 -3.16 -9.66 -10.82
N ASP A 348 -2.49 -8.56 -10.45
CA ASP A 348 -2.06 -8.36 -9.08
C ASP A 348 -3.29 -8.01 -8.24
N VAL A 349 -3.78 -8.97 -7.47
CA VAL A 349 -4.92 -8.78 -6.55
C VAL A 349 -4.49 -7.92 -5.37
N VAL A 350 -3.33 -8.23 -4.79
CA VAL A 350 -2.72 -7.48 -3.68
C VAL A 350 -1.29 -7.14 -4.06
N SER A 351 -0.89 -5.87 -3.89
CA SER A 351 0.44 -5.40 -4.23
C SER A 351 1.07 -4.45 -3.21
N GLY A 352 2.30 -4.74 -2.79
CA GLY A 352 3.13 -3.82 -1.98
C GLY A 352 2.75 -3.74 -0.50
N THR A 353 2.04 -4.74 0.01
CA THR A 353 1.50 -4.73 1.38
C THR A 353 2.45 -5.37 2.39
N ILE A 354 3.57 -5.96 1.97
CA ILE A 354 4.55 -6.54 2.89
C ILE A 354 5.56 -5.45 3.31
N GLU A 355 5.80 -5.32 4.61
CA GLU A 355 6.89 -4.51 5.15
C GLU A 355 8.13 -5.36 5.42
N GLY A 356 7.93 -6.57 5.95
CA GLY A 356 9.00 -7.51 6.28
C GLY A 356 8.47 -8.89 6.68
N GLY A 357 9.34 -9.67 7.31
CA GLY A 357 9.02 -11.02 7.78
C GLY A 357 10.28 -11.78 8.17
N ASP A 358 10.12 -13.06 8.43
CA ASP A 358 11.20 -14.04 8.57
C ASP A 358 10.73 -15.38 8.01
N GLU A 359 11.54 -16.44 8.13
CA GLU A 359 11.20 -17.78 7.62
C GLU A 359 9.83 -18.33 8.08
N ASN A 360 9.22 -17.80 9.15
CA ASN A 360 7.97 -18.29 9.74
C ASN A 360 6.96 -17.18 10.06
N SER A 361 7.22 -15.93 9.66
CA SER A 361 6.32 -14.80 9.93
C SER A 361 6.26 -13.85 8.74
N PHE A 362 5.18 -13.06 8.68
CA PHE A 362 5.03 -11.93 7.78
C PHE A 362 4.65 -10.69 8.59
N GLN A 363 5.02 -9.52 8.08
CA GLN A 363 4.60 -8.24 8.62
C GLN A 363 3.94 -7.43 7.50
N LEU A 364 2.66 -7.13 7.69
CA LEU A 364 1.92 -6.24 6.80
C LEU A 364 2.28 -4.77 7.08
N ARG A 365 2.31 -3.99 6.02
CA ARG A 365 2.57 -2.55 6.04
C ARG A 365 1.46 -1.85 6.81
N SER A 366 1.82 -0.90 7.67
CA SER A 366 0.90 0.00 8.38
C SER A 366 1.08 1.49 8.02
N ASP A 367 2.03 1.80 7.14
CA ASP A 367 2.33 3.16 6.68
C ASP A 367 1.95 3.37 5.20
N GLY A 368 1.79 4.64 4.81
CA GLY A 368 1.46 5.01 3.43
C GLY A 368 -0.04 4.89 3.13
N GLY A 369 -0.67 6.06 2.92
CA GLY A 369 -2.05 6.18 2.47
C GLY A 369 -3.10 5.46 3.33
N PHE A 370 -4.20 5.04 2.69
CA PHE A 370 -5.27 4.27 3.33
C PHE A 370 -4.87 2.80 3.46
N ASN A 371 -5.03 2.24 4.64
CA ASN A 371 -4.58 0.89 4.95
C ASN A 371 -5.74 -0.09 5.20
N TRP A 372 -5.96 -1.01 4.26
CA TRP A 372 -6.97 -2.05 4.39
C TRP A 372 -6.72 -2.99 5.57
N TYR A 373 -5.46 -3.30 5.87
CA TYR A 373 -5.08 -4.19 6.98
C TYR A 373 -5.41 -3.58 8.35
N GLU A 374 -5.39 -2.25 8.49
CA GLU A 374 -5.75 -1.57 9.74
C GLU A 374 -7.19 -1.85 10.16
N TYR A 375 -8.11 -1.96 9.20
CA TYR A 375 -9.54 -2.12 9.47
C TYR A 375 -10.06 -3.55 9.27
N LEU A 376 -9.47 -4.30 8.33
CA LEU A 376 -9.92 -5.65 7.96
C LEU A 376 -9.01 -6.76 8.49
N GLY A 377 -7.92 -6.40 9.19
CA GLY A 377 -6.93 -7.36 9.69
C GLY A 377 -6.24 -8.13 8.57
N GLU A 378 -5.55 -9.22 8.92
CA GLU A 378 -4.76 -10.04 7.99
C GLU A 378 -5.60 -10.66 6.86
N ASP A 379 -6.90 -10.85 7.10
CA ASP A 379 -7.86 -11.50 6.20
C ASP A 379 -8.28 -10.62 5.02
N PHE A 380 -7.91 -9.33 4.97
CA PHE A 380 -8.22 -8.48 3.81
C PHE A 380 -7.72 -9.08 2.48
N GLY A 381 -6.54 -9.72 2.50
CA GLY A 381 -6.00 -10.44 1.35
C GLY A 381 -6.78 -11.70 1.03
N VAL A 382 -7.24 -12.46 2.04
CA VAL A 382 -8.10 -13.64 1.86
C VAL A 382 -9.37 -13.23 1.12
N GLN A 383 -10.04 -12.18 1.60
CA GLN A 383 -11.25 -11.66 0.98
C GLN A 383 -10.99 -11.18 -0.45
N ALA A 384 -9.93 -10.38 -0.68
CA ALA A 384 -9.61 -9.87 -2.01
C ALA A 384 -9.39 -11.00 -3.03
N PHE A 385 -8.66 -12.06 -2.66
CA PHE A 385 -8.43 -13.20 -3.55
C PHE A 385 -9.70 -14.05 -3.76
N GLN A 386 -10.56 -14.20 -2.75
CA GLN A 386 -11.85 -14.89 -2.91
C GLN A 386 -12.74 -14.16 -3.90
N VAL A 387 -12.96 -12.85 -3.68
CA VAL A 387 -13.79 -12.03 -4.57
C VAL A 387 -13.20 -11.99 -5.98
N ALA A 388 -11.88 -11.79 -6.11
CA ALA A 388 -11.24 -11.80 -7.42
C ALA A 388 -11.47 -13.13 -8.14
N ARG A 389 -11.32 -14.28 -7.45
CA ARG A 389 -11.55 -15.60 -8.04
C ARG A 389 -13.01 -15.83 -8.44
N GLU A 390 -13.97 -15.32 -7.69
CA GLU A 390 -15.40 -15.47 -8.01
C GLU A 390 -15.80 -14.80 -9.32
N HIS A 391 -15.10 -13.71 -9.66
CA HIS A 391 -15.37 -12.90 -10.85
C HIS A 391 -14.41 -13.18 -12.02
N ALA A 392 -13.25 -13.75 -11.74
CA ALA A 392 -12.25 -14.09 -12.75
C ALA A 392 -12.72 -15.18 -13.72
N GLY A 393 -12.26 -15.10 -14.96
CA GLY A 393 -12.49 -16.10 -15.99
C GLY A 393 -11.79 -17.44 -15.72
N ASP A 394 -12.27 -18.49 -16.39
CA ASP A 394 -11.63 -19.80 -16.38
C ASP A 394 -10.20 -19.70 -16.95
N GLY A 395 -9.20 -19.85 -16.08
CA GLY A 395 -7.79 -19.80 -16.47
C GLY A 395 -7.09 -18.47 -16.19
N ASP A 396 -7.82 -17.46 -15.70
CA ASP A 396 -7.23 -16.21 -15.24
C ASP A 396 -6.30 -16.45 -14.05
N ILE A 397 -5.19 -15.71 -14.02
CA ILE A 397 -4.10 -15.90 -13.04
C ILE A 397 -4.09 -14.75 -12.04
N LEU A 398 -4.22 -15.10 -10.76
CA LEU A 398 -4.25 -14.15 -9.65
C LEU A 398 -2.90 -14.17 -8.92
N PHE A 399 -2.21 -13.04 -9.00
CA PHE A 399 -0.92 -12.79 -8.39
C PHE A 399 -1.07 -12.01 -7.10
N ILE A 400 -0.19 -12.31 -6.13
CA ILE A 400 0.25 -11.31 -5.15
C ILE A 400 1.59 -10.77 -5.62
N SER A 401 1.84 -9.47 -5.51
CA SER A 401 3.11 -8.86 -5.93
C SER A 401 3.69 -7.97 -4.85
N ASP A 402 5.01 -7.86 -4.79
CA ASP A 402 5.67 -6.88 -3.92
C ASP A 402 7.00 -6.40 -4.52
N TYR A 403 7.54 -5.32 -3.96
CA TYR A 403 8.81 -4.73 -4.34
C TYR A 403 9.88 -4.93 -3.27
N GLY A 404 11.15 -4.82 -3.65
CA GLY A 404 12.27 -4.93 -2.72
C GLY A 404 12.46 -6.34 -2.15
N LEU A 405 12.06 -7.37 -2.91
CA LEU A 405 12.22 -8.77 -2.56
C LEU A 405 13.69 -9.25 -2.65
N ASP A 406 14.61 -8.41 -3.16
CA ASP A 406 16.04 -8.61 -2.94
C ASP A 406 16.46 -8.44 -1.46
N ASN A 407 15.54 -8.02 -0.59
CA ASN A 407 15.59 -8.30 0.83
C ASN A 407 14.94 -9.67 1.13
N LEU A 408 15.73 -10.65 1.56
CA LEU A 408 15.28 -12.02 1.77
C LEU A 408 14.28 -12.17 2.92
N ASP A 409 14.38 -11.35 3.97
CA ASP A 409 13.39 -11.33 5.07
C ASP A 409 12.00 -10.94 4.54
N LYS A 410 11.96 -9.97 3.62
CA LYS A 410 10.74 -9.56 2.94
C LYS A 410 10.22 -10.63 1.96
N THR A 411 11.11 -11.34 1.27
CA THR A 411 10.73 -12.49 0.44
C THR A 411 10.06 -13.58 1.26
N HIS A 412 10.62 -13.95 2.42
CA HIS A 412 9.99 -14.90 3.31
C HIS A 412 8.64 -14.40 3.83
N GLY A 413 8.54 -13.12 4.21
CA GLY A 413 7.27 -12.50 4.61
C GLY A 413 6.19 -12.62 3.53
N LEU A 414 6.51 -12.35 2.27
CA LEU A 414 5.56 -12.51 1.16
C LEU A 414 5.11 -13.97 0.99
N ILE A 415 6.05 -14.93 1.05
CA ILE A 415 5.74 -16.36 0.93
C ILE A 415 4.83 -16.81 2.09
N ASN A 416 5.12 -16.39 3.32
CA ASN A 416 4.29 -16.72 4.48
C ASN A 416 2.89 -16.11 4.37
N TYR A 417 2.76 -14.90 3.82
CA TYR A 417 1.45 -14.30 3.60
C TYR A 417 0.66 -15.03 2.51
N VAL A 418 1.32 -15.51 1.44
CA VAL A 418 0.70 -16.42 0.46
C VAL A 418 0.17 -17.67 1.16
N GLU A 419 0.99 -18.32 1.99
CA GLU A 419 0.57 -19.52 2.72
C GLU A 419 -0.60 -19.23 3.66
N TYR A 420 -0.60 -18.07 4.34
CA TYR A 420 -1.71 -17.63 5.18
C TYR A 420 -3.01 -17.50 4.37
N ILE A 421 -2.96 -16.80 3.23
CA ILE A 421 -4.12 -16.60 2.36
C ILE A 421 -4.72 -17.94 1.93
N GLU A 422 -3.86 -18.90 1.56
CA GLU A 422 -4.31 -20.22 1.11
C GLU A 422 -4.83 -21.11 2.24
N ASN A 423 -4.20 -21.06 3.42
CA ASN A 423 -4.67 -21.79 4.59
C ASN A 423 -6.04 -21.30 5.08
N ASN A 424 -6.40 -20.05 4.77
CA ASN A 424 -7.70 -19.45 5.06
C ASN A 424 -8.69 -19.53 3.88
N GLY A 425 -8.41 -20.37 2.89
CA GLY A 425 -9.41 -20.81 1.90
C GLY A 425 -9.46 -20.02 0.59
N ALA A 426 -8.57 -19.04 0.41
CA ALA A 426 -8.36 -18.40 -0.88
C ALA A 426 -7.31 -19.16 -1.72
N VAL A 427 -7.09 -18.75 -2.98
CA VAL A 427 -6.09 -19.36 -3.86
C VAL A 427 -5.24 -18.27 -4.49
N VAL A 428 -3.92 -18.40 -4.34
CA VAL A 428 -2.94 -17.53 -5.00
C VAL A 428 -2.22 -18.36 -6.05
N ASP A 429 -2.38 -18.00 -7.32
CA ASP A 429 -1.76 -18.76 -8.42
C ASP A 429 -0.29 -18.41 -8.60
N GLY A 430 0.05 -17.14 -8.34
CA GLY A 430 1.35 -16.60 -8.68
C GLY A 430 1.90 -15.56 -7.71
N ILE A 431 3.21 -15.38 -7.79
CA ILE A 431 3.96 -14.36 -7.05
C ILE A 431 4.67 -13.45 -8.05
N GLY A 432 4.40 -12.15 -7.94
CA GLY A 432 5.05 -11.07 -8.67
C GLY A 432 6.20 -10.47 -7.87
N THR A 433 7.33 -10.21 -8.54
CA THR A 433 8.42 -9.42 -7.98
C THR A 433 8.62 -8.14 -8.80
N HIS A 434 8.35 -7.00 -8.16
CA HIS A 434 8.68 -5.68 -8.69
C HIS A 434 10.12 -5.33 -8.29
N MET A 435 11.04 -5.63 -9.19
CA MET A 435 12.48 -5.42 -9.06
C MET A 435 12.88 -3.99 -9.41
N ASN A 436 12.73 -3.07 -8.46
CA ASN A 436 13.32 -1.72 -8.56
C ASN A 436 14.74 -1.73 -7.98
N ILE A 437 15.70 -2.22 -8.77
CA ILE A 437 17.09 -2.44 -8.36
C ILE A 437 18.05 -1.43 -9.00
N ASN A 438 19.33 -1.51 -8.67
CA ASN A 438 20.37 -0.71 -9.32
C ASN A 438 21.62 -1.55 -9.67
N ILE A 439 22.59 -0.92 -10.32
CA ILE A 439 23.85 -1.58 -10.75
C ILE A 439 24.65 -2.23 -9.61
N ASN A 440 24.43 -1.82 -8.35
CA ASN A 440 25.10 -2.30 -7.15
C ASN A 440 24.22 -3.24 -6.30
N SER A 441 22.98 -3.52 -6.70
CA SER A 441 22.12 -4.48 -6.00
C SER A 441 22.77 -5.86 -5.91
N SER A 442 22.50 -6.56 -4.81
CA SER A 442 23.14 -7.83 -4.48
C SER A 442 22.71 -8.92 -5.44
N ARG A 443 23.66 -9.38 -6.26
CA ARG A 443 23.43 -10.51 -7.17
C ARG A 443 23.13 -11.81 -6.42
N GLN A 444 23.72 -11.99 -5.25
CA GLN A 444 23.47 -13.16 -4.42
C GLN A 444 22.01 -13.17 -3.94
N ASP A 445 21.54 -12.04 -3.38
CA ASP A 445 20.19 -11.99 -2.82
C ASP A 445 19.13 -12.07 -3.92
N ILE A 446 19.41 -11.53 -5.12
CA ILE A 446 18.54 -11.72 -6.30
C ILE A 446 18.47 -13.20 -6.71
N THR A 447 19.60 -13.92 -6.72
CA THR A 447 19.63 -15.35 -7.01
C THR A 447 18.81 -16.13 -5.97
N GLU A 448 19.04 -15.88 -4.69
CA GLU A 448 18.38 -16.56 -3.58
C GLU A 448 16.88 -16.25 -3.54
N MET A 449 16.47 -15.01 -3.81
CA MET A 449 15.07 -14.63 -4.02
C MET A 449 14.42 -15.50 -5.10
N PHE A 450 15.03 -15.66 -6.29
CA PHE A 450 14.45 -16.53 -7.32
C PHE A 450 14.39 -18.00 -6.91
N GLU A 451 15.36 -18.50 -6.14
CA GLU A 451 15.34 -19.87 -5.63
C GLU A 451 14.19 -20.09 -4.64
N LEU A 452 13.98 -19.14 -3.72
CA LEU A 452 12.87 -19.14 -2.76
C LEU A 452 11.52 -19.07 -3.49
N LEU A 453 11.36 -18.13 -4.42
CA LEU A 453 10.14 -17.98 -5.20
C LEU A 453 9.84 -19.24 -6.03
N ALA A 454 10.84 -19.81 -6.70
CA ALA A 454 10.66 -21.05 -7.47
C ALA A 454 10.23 -22.24 -6.59
N ALA A 455 10.73 -22.33 -5.36
CA ALA A 455 10.41 -23.40 -4.42
C ALA A 455 8.96 -23.42 -3.93
N THR A 456 8.19 -22.34 -4.16
CA THR A 456 6.77 -22.25 -3.80
C THR A 456 5.83 -23.03 -4.73
N ASP A 457 6.35 -23.55 -5.85
CA ASP A 457 5.57 -24.13 -6.96
C ASP A 457 4.55 -23.14 -7.60
N LYS A 458 4.58 -21.85 -7.23
CA LYS A 458 3.74 -20.79 -7.80
C LYS A 458 4.23 -20.34 -9.17
N ILE A 459 3.33 -19.72 -9.93
CA ILE A 459 3.69 -19.00 -11.14
C ILE A 459 4.46 -17.72 -10.75
N ILE A 460 5.65 -17.52 -11.29
CA ILE A 460 6.53 -16.38 -10.97
C ILE A 460 6.56 -15.40 -12.12
N LYS A 461 6.31 -14.12 -11.82
CA LYS A 461 6.43 -12.99 -12.76
C LYS A 461 7.42 -11.98 -12.22
N ILE A 462 8.31 -11.48 -13.09
CA ILE A 462 8.96 -10.19 -12.80
C ILE A 462 7.96 -9.11 -13.22
N SER A 463 7.16 -8.62 -12.26
CA SER A 463 6.03 -7.72 -12.49
C SER A 463 6.45 -6.29 -12.84
N GLY A 464 7.69 -5.92 -12.52
CA GLY A 464 8.31 -4.69 -12.98
C GLY A 464 9.82 -4.69 -12.76
N LEU A 465 10.61 -4.64 -13.83
CA LEU A 465 12.07 -4.55 -13.78
C LEU A 465 12.53 -3.12 -14.10
N ASN A 466 13.27 -2.53 -13.17
CA ASN A 466 14.04 -1.30 -13.35
C ASN A 466 15.46 -1.53 -12.83
N VAL A 467 16.47 -1.17 -13.63
CA VAL A 467 17.86 -1.14 -13.16
C VAL A 467 18.36 0.29 -13.19
N GLY A 468 18.31 0.99 -12.06
CA GLY A 468 18.84 2.34 -11.92
C GLY A 468 20.38 2.39 -11.91
N LEU A 469 20.92 3.60 -12.08
CA LEU A 469 22.36 3.87 -12.08
C LEU A 469 22.89 4.28 -10.70
N ASP A 470 22.25 3.84 -9.62
CA ASP A 470 22.63 4.16 -8.23
C ASP A 470 22.70 5.68 -7.97
N GLY A 471 21.62 6.39 -8.33
CA GLY A 471 21.50 7.84 -8.17
C GLY A 471 22.26 8.70 -9.19
N ILE A 472 22.99 8.08 -10.14
CA ILE A 472 23.69 8.81 -11.20
C ILE A 472 22.70 9.18 -12.31
N SER A 473 22.63 10.47 -12.65
CA SER A 473 21.76 10.95 -13.75
C SER A 473 22.30 10.59 -15.14
N ALA A 474 21.41 10.53 -16.13
CA ALA A 474 21.75 10.13 -17.50
C ALA A 474 22.93 10.92 -18.10
N GLY A 475 22.97 12.24 -17.84
CA GLY A 475 24.01 13.14 -18.37
C GLY A 475 25.37 13.02 -17.65
N ALA A 476 25.41 12.38 -16.48
CA ALA A 476 26.62 12.20 -15.68
C ALA A 476 27.20 10.77 -15.78
N ALA A 477 26.43 9.81 -16.28
CA ALA A 477 26.82 8.41 -16.38
C ALA A 477 27.93 8.17 -17.40
N SER A 478 28.96 7.41 -17.00
CA SER A 478 30.05 7.01 -17.88
C SER A 478 29.68 5.77 -18.73
N PRO A 479 30.42 5.48 -19.80
CA PRO A 479 30.25 4.23 -20.55
C PRO A 479 30.30 2.96 -19.69
N GLU A 480 31.10 2.93 -18.64
CA GLU A 480 31.24 1.79 -17.72
C GLU A 480 29.99 1.63 -16.84
N VAL A 481 29.36 2.73 -16.44
CA VAL A 481 28.09 2.71 -15.69
C VAL A 481 26.97 2.12 -16.53
N TYR A 482 26.88 2.51 -17.82
CA TYR A 482 25.91 1.91 -18.74
C TYR A 482 26.22 0.45 -19.08
N GLU A 483 27.49 0.04 -19.01
CA GLU A 483 27.87 -1.37 -19.13
C GLU A 483 27.40 -2.18 -17.93
N ALA A 484 27.62 -1.68 -16.71
CA ALA A 484 27.14 -2.32 -15.49
C ALA A 484 25.60 -2.47 -15.47
N GLN A 485 24.88 -1.46 -15.97
CA GLN A 485 23.43 -1.54 -16.17
C GLN A 485 23.05 -2.65 -17.15
N SER A 486 23.75 -2.75 -18.29
CA SER A 486 23.58 -3.84 -19.26
C SER A 486 23.81 -5.22 -18.65
N GLU A 487 24.91 -5.38 -17.90
CA GLU A 487 25.26 -6.64 -17.24
C GLU A 487 24.26 -7.03 -16.14
N MET A 488 23.64 -6.07 -15.46
CA MET A 488 22.61 -6.35 -14.45
C MET A 488 21.29 -6.76 -15.11
N TYR A 489 20.86 -6.08 -16.17
CA TYR A 489 19.69 -6.50 -16.96
C TYR A 489 19.83 -7.90 -17.53
N GLN A 490 21.00 -8.21 -18.10
CA GLN A 490 21.29 -9.56 -18.59
C GLN A 490 21.23 -10.59 -17.46
N PHE A 491 21.88 -10.29 -16.33
CA PHE A 491 21.95 -11.19 -15.19
C PHE A 491 20.59 -11.54 -14.62
N VAL A 492 19.72 -10.56 -14.40
CA VAL A 492 18.37 -10.82 -13.86
C VAL A 492 17.59 -11.75 -14.80
N ALA A 493 17.63 -11.49 -16.11
CA ALA A 493 17.00 -12.37 -17.09
C ALA A 493 17.61 -13.78 -17.08
N ASP A 494 18.95 -13.88 -17.10
CA ASP A 494 19.66 -15.16 -17.04
C ASP A 494 19.30 -15.96 -15.76
N GLN A 495 19.20 -15.31 -14.60
CA GLN A 495 18.80 -15.95 -13.35
C GLN A 495 17.36 -16.44 -13.39
N TYR A 496 16.42 -15.59 -13.84
CA TYR A 496 15.01 -15.97 -13.96
C TYR A 496 14.83 -17.22 -14.82
N PHE A 497 15.45 -17.26 -16.01
CA PHE A 497 15.37 -18.43 -16.89
C PHE A 497 16.18 -19.64 -16.41
N SER A 498 17.22 -19.45 -15.59
CA SER A 498 18.02 -20.57 -15.08
C SER A 498 17.41 -21.22 -13.84
N ILE A 499 16.70 -20.45 -13.01
CA ILE A 499 16.27 -20.87 -11.67
C ILE A 499 14.79 -21.22 -11.67
N VAL A 500 13.93 -20.33 -12.18
CA VAL A 500 12.47 -20.56 -12.19
C VAL A 500 12.16 -21.63 -13.24
N PRO A 501 11.46 -22.72 -12.94
CA PRO A 501 11.07 -23.75 -13.92
C PRO A 501 10.18 -23.19 -15.04
N GLU A 502 10.28 -23.74 -16.26
CA GLU A 502 9.53 -23.25 -17.43
C GLU A 502 8.01 -23.16 -17.20
N SER A 503 7.43 -24.14 -16.49
CA SER A 503 6.00 -24.15 -16.15
C SER A 503 5.57 -23.09 -15.14
N GLN A 504 6.52 -22.46 -14.44
CA GLN A 504 6.26 -21.38 -13.49
C GLN A 504 6.54 -20.01 -14.11
N ARG A 505 7.02 -19.90 -15.35
CA ARG A 505 7.43 -18.60 -15.91
C ARG A 505 6.28 -17.87 -16.58
N TYR A 506 5.65 -16.92 -15.89
CA TYR A 506 4.65 -16.07 -16.52
C TYR A 506 5.26 -15.05 -17.46
N GLY A 507 6.33 -14.35 -17.07
CA GLY A 507 6.78 -13.21 -17.84
C GLY A 507 7.74 -12.27 -17.14
N ILE A 508 8.24 -11.31 -17.94
CA ILE A 508 9.05 -10.18 -17.47
C ILE A 508 8.43 -8.89 -18.01
N THR A 509 8.12 -7.96 -17.12
CA THR A 509 7.67 -6.61 -17.45
C THR A 509 8.81 -5.62 -17.27
N ILE A 510 9.13 -4.83 -18.29
CA ILE A 510 10.01 -3.66 -18.16
C ILE A 510 9.18 -2.47 -17.70
N TRP A 511 9.40 -2.00 -16.47
CA TRP A 511 8.52 -1.00 -15.87
C TRP A 511 8.69 0.37 -16.52
N ASN A 512 9.91 0.86 -16.67
CA ASN A 512 10.19 2.06 -17.47
C ASN A 512 10.81 1.67 -18.82
N PRO A 513 10.08 1.68 -19.94
CA PRO A 513 10.70 1.43 -21.24
C PRO A 513 11.70 2.55 -21.59
N LEU A 514 11.35 3.81 -21.34
CA LEU A 514 12.18 4.98 -21.63
C LEU A 514 12.87 5.51 -20.38
N ASP A 515 14.09 6.03 -20.52
CA ASP A 515 14.75 6.82 -19.49
C ASP A 515 14.00 8.12 -19.18
N SER A 516 14.09 8.55 -17.92
CA SER A 516 13.90 9.94 -17.53
C SER A 516 15.23 10.55 -17.06
N SER A 517 15.28 11.88 -16.95
CA SER A 517 16.48 12.60 -16.48
C SER A 517 16.97 12.13 -15.12
N ASP A 518 16.02 11.85 -14.23
CA ASP A 518 16.26 11.59 -12.81
C ASP A 518 16.18 10.09 -12.48
N ASN A 519 15.59 9.28 -13.37
CA ASN A 519 15.57 7.82 -13.26
C ASN A 519 15.96 7.17 -14.61
N PRO A 520 17.26 7.09 -14.94
CA PRO A 520 17.76 6.50 -16.17
C PRO A 520 17.78 4.96 -16.12
N SER A 521 16.62 4.35 -15.86
CA SER A 521 16.46 2.90 -15.70
C SER A 521 15.99 2.18 -16.97
N GLY A 522 15.55 2.88 -18.01
CA GLY A 522 14.94 2.28 -19.18
C GLY A 522 15.90 1.57 -20.13
N LEU A 523 15.34 0.80 -21.06
CA LEU A 523 16.09 0.14 -22.13
C LEU A 523 16.35 1.07 -23.32
N TRP A 524 15.57 2.15 -23.42
CA TRP A 524 15.74 3.22 -24.39
C TRP A 524 16.01 4.56 -23.69
N THR A 525 16.65 5.49 -24.38
CA THR A 525 16.71 6.89 -23.97
C THR A 525 15.32 7.54 -24.09
N SER A 526 15.14 8.73 -23.53
CA SER A 526 13.92 9.53 -23.71
C SER A 526 13.60 9.85 -25.17
N ASP A 527 14.60 9.80 -26.05
CA ASP A 527 14.48 10.05 -27.50
C ASP A 527 14.30 8.74 -28.31
N TYR A 528 13.93 7.64 -27.65
CA TYR A 528 13.67 6.32 -28.26
C TYR A 528 14.92 5.66 -28.88
N GLU A 529 16.12 6.05 -28.48
CA GLU A 529 17.37 5.40 -28.90
C GLU A 529 17.68 4.21 -27.97
N ARG A 530 18.03 3.06 -28.54
CA ARG A 530 18.37 1.87 -27.74
C ARG A 530 19.63 2.11 -26.90
N LYS A 531 19.59 1.72 -25.62
CA LYS A 531 20.75 1.76 -24.73
C LYS A 531 21.53 0.45 -24.76
N ARG A 532 22.70 0.42 -24.13
CA ARG A 532 23.40 -0.84 -23.85
C ARG A 532 22.57 -1.80 -22.99
N ALA A 533 21.76 -1.25 -22.08
CA ALA A 533 20.75 -2.00 -21.34
C ALA A 533 19.86 -2.87 -22.24
N TYR A 534 19.45 -2.36 -23.41
CA TYR A 534 18.70 -3.13 -24.41
C TYR A 534 19.45 -4.37 -24.87
N ALA A 535 20.75 -4.21 -25.18
CA ALA A 535 21.60 -5.31 -25.62
C ALA A 535 21.76 -6.38 -24.54
N GLY A 536 22.08 -5.98 -23.30
CA GLY A 536 22.18 -6.91 -22.17
C GLY A 536 20.89 -7.68 -21.94
N PHE A 537 19.75 -6.99 -21.90
CA PHE A 537 18.46 -7.64 -21.73
C PHE A 537 18.11 -8.59 -22.90
N ALA A 538 18.35 -8.17 -24.14
CA ALA A 538 18.16 -9.02 -25.32
C ALA A 538 19.04 -10.28 -25.28
N VAL A 539 20.29 -10.18 -24.81
CA VAL A 539 21.15 -11.34 -24.60
C VAL A 539 20.59 -12.28 -23.54
N GLY A 540 20.08 -11.75 -22.42
CA GLY A 540 19.43 -12.55 -21.39
C GLY A 540 18.22 -13.33 -21.92
N LEU A 541 17.35 -12.67 -22.71
CA LEU A 541 16.23 -13.33 -23.40
C LEU A 541 16.73 -14.43 -24.35
N MET A 542 17.74 -14.14 -25.16
CA MET A 542 18.33 -15.13 -26.09
C MET A 542 18.89 -16.34 -25.35
N ASN A 543 19.57 -16.15 -24.21
CA ASN A 543 20.10 -17.25 -23.42
C ASN A 543 18.96 -18.10 -22.85
N GLY A 544 17.92 -17.47 -22.32
CA GLY A 544 16.76 -18.14 -21.75
C GLY A 544 16.03 -19.06 -22.72
N PHE A 545 15.80 -18.61 -23.96
CA PHE A 545 15.05 -19.38 -24.95
C PHE A 545 15.93 -20.29 -25.84
N ASN A 546 17.24 -20.04 -25.96
CA ASN A 546 18.14 -20.92 -26.73
C ASN A 546 18.74 -22.06 -25.91
N SER A 547 18.69 -22.01 -24.57
CA SER A 547 19.25 -23.05 -23.69
C SER A 547 18.39 -24.33 -23.62
N GLY A 548 17.22 -24.35 -24.27
CA GLY A 548 16.28 -25.48 -24.31
C GLY A 548 16.34 -26.39 -25.55
N ASN A 549 17.36 -26.29 -26.42
CA ASN A 549 17.56 -27.19 -27.58
C ASN A 549 18.66 -28.23 -27.38
#